data_AF-A0A1M5WYT2-F1
#
_entry.id   AF-A0A1M5WYT2-F1
#
_cell.length_a   1.000
_cell.length_b   1.000
_cell.length_c   1.000
_cell.angle_alpha   90.00
_cell.angle_beta   90.00
_cell.angle_gamma   90.00
#
_symmetry.space_group_name_H-M   'P 1'
#
loop_
_entity.id
_entity.type
_entity.pdbx_description
1 polymer ?
#
loop_
_entity_poly.entity_id
_entity_poly.type
_entity_poly.pdbx_seq_one_letter_code
_entity_poly.pdbx_strand_id
1 'polypeptide(L)'
;MKRIVYMVAVACSAAVFYQCSPSSKEKVDQAQEEVKKDISKDKEEITKNLQSIRDDINGRLDKITAKLENAKADSKAQLEEAKENLTQQRDRVEKSLDEIDKASETAWDDIQQRARNTADDAKIEVQRWGDKIDAALKDKP
;
A
#
# COMPACT_ATOMS: atom_id res chain seq x y z
N MET A 1 -53.07 23.38 18.21
CA MET A 1 -54.23 22.74 17.53
C MET A 1 -54.38 23.31 16.13
N LYS A 2 -54.11 22.50 15.10
CA LYS A 2 -55.00 22.23 13.95
C LYS A 2 -54.23 21.32 12.99
N ARG A 3 -54.65 20.07 12.97
CA ARG A 3 -54.24 19.03 12.03
C ARG A 3 -54.83 19.37 10.67
N ILE A 4 -54.03 19.36 9.62
CA ILE A 4 -54.53 19.12 8.26
C ILE A 4 -53.73 17.95 7.72
N VAL A 5 -54.40 16.81 7.77
CA VAL A 5 -54.08 15.57 7.08
C VAL A 5 -54.46 15.77 5.62
N TYR A 6 -53.54 15.50 4.69
CA TYR A 6 -53.90 14.93 3.40
C TYR A 6 -52.87 13.88 3.00
N MET A 7 -53.33 12.63 3.08
CA MET A 7 -52.78 11.49 2.38
C MET A 7 -52.71 11.80 0.88
N VAL A 8 -51.54 11.56 0.27
CA VAL A 8 -51.49 11.01 -1.08
C VAL A 8 -50.59 9.79 -1.01
N ALA A 9 -51.25 8.64 -0.87
CA ALA A 9 -50.63 7.35 -1.10
C ALA A 9 -50.37 7.23 -2.61
N VAL A 10 -49.11 7.30 -3.02
CA VAL A 10 -48.68 6.70 -4.28
C VAL A 10 -48.02 5.37 -3.93
N ALA A 11 -48.86 4.35 -3.84
CA ALA A 11 -48.45 2.98 -4.01
C ALA A 11 -48.00 2.81 -5.48
N CYS A 12 -46.71 2.96 -5.74
CA CYS A 12 -46.08 2.41 -6.94
C CYS A 12 -45.29 1.17 -6.53
N SER A 13 -46.05 0.07 -6.44
CA SER A 13 -45.75 -1.19 -7.13
C SER A 13 -44.33 -1.73 -6.97
N ALA A 14 -44.22 -2.72 -6.08
CA ALA A 14 -43.27 -3.80 -6.21
C ALA A 14 -43.40 -4.47 -7.59
N ALA A 15 -42.58 -4.04 -8.55
CA ALA A 15 -42.35 -4.72 -9.82
C ALA A 15 -41.01 -4.28 -10.48
N VAL A 16 -39.96 -4.09 -9.68
CA VAL A 16 -38.60 -3.82 -10.22
C VAL A 16 -37.71 -5.06 -10.04
N PHE A 17 -38.23 -6.21 -10.44
CA PHE A 17 -37.42 -7.38 -10.78
C PHE A 17 -38.09 -7.98 -12.01
N TYR A 18 -37.31 -8.33 -13.04
CA TYR A 18 -37.74 -8.78 -14.38
C TYR A 18 -37.94 -7.71 -15.46
N GLN A 19 -36.92 -6.87 -15.69
CA GLN A 19 -36.60 -6.51 -17.07
C GLN A 19 -35.09 -6.31 -17.22
N CYS A 20 -34.35 -7.41 -17.24
CA CYS A 20 -32.98 -7.43 -17.71
C CYS A 20 -33.03 -7.28 -19.24
N SER A 21 -33.01 -6.03 -19.73
CA SER A 21 -32.76 -5.75 -21.14
C SER A 21 -31.30 -6.07 -21.47
N PRO A 22 -30.99 -6.79 -22.56
CA PRO A 22 -29.64 -7.19 -22.91
C PRO A 22 -28.67 -5.99 -23.05
N SER A 23 -29.16 -4.81 -23.45
CA SER A 23 -28.30 -3.61 -23.57
C SER A 23 -27.82 -3.06 -22.23
N SER A 24 -28.56 -3.29 -21.15
CA SER A 24 -28.16 -2.84 -19.80
C SER A 24 -27.15 -3.78 -19.19
N LYS A 25 -27.25 -5.08 -19.49
CA LYS A 25 -26.28 -6.09 -19.04
C LYS A 25 -24.93 -5.88 -19.70
N GLU A 26 -24.90 -5.64 -21.01
CA GLU A 26 -23.67 -5.35 -21.75
C GLU A 26 -22.90 -4.12 -21.22
N LYS A 27 -23.62 -3.05 -20.88
CA LYS A 27 -23.02 -1.84 -20.29
C LYS A 27 -22.48 -2.07 -18.87
N VAL A 28 -23.15 -2.90 -18.08
CA VAL A 28 -22.67 -3.27 -16.74
C VAL A 28 -21.43 -4.15 -16.83
N ASP A 29 -21.41 -5.12 -17.74
CA ASP A 29 -20.26 -5.99 -17.98
C ASP A 29 -19.04 -5.16 -18.47
N GLN A 30 -19.25 -4.21 -19.39
CA GLN A 30 -18.19 -3.28 -19.84
C GLN A 30 -17.64 -2.42 -18.70
N ALA A 31 -18.52 -1.82 -17.89
CA ALA A 31 -18.08 -1.01 -16.74
C ALA A 31 -17.30 -1.84 -15.71
N GLN A 32 -17.70 -3.11 -15.49
CA GLN A 32 -16.94 -4.01 -14.61
C GLN A 32 -15.54 -4.30 -15.16
N GLU A 33 -15.40 -4.59 -16.46
CA GLU A 33 -14.10 -4.87 -17.06
C GLU A 33 -13.16 -3.65 -17.05
N GLU A 34 -13.69 -2.43 -17.24
CA GLU A 34 -12.90 -1.21 -17.09
C GLU A 34 -12.38 -1.04 -15.65
N VAL A 35 -13.25 -1.22 -14.65
CA VAL A 35 -12.86 -1.17 -13.23
C VAL A 35 -11.79 -2.21 -12.91
N LYS A 36 -11.93 -3.45 -13.37
CA LYS A 36 -10.93 -4.51 -13.17
C LYS A 36 -9.57 -4.17 -13.77
N LYS A 37 -9.58 -3.59 -14.97
CA LYS A 37 -8.37 -3.17 -15.65
C LYS A 37 -7.65 -2.08 -14.87
N ASP A 38 -8.39 -1.12 -14.32
CA ASP A 38 -7.79 -0.04 -13.54
C ASP A 38 -7.27 -0.52 -12.18
N ILE A 39 -8.01 -1.39 -11.48
CA ILE A 39 -7.52 -2.07 -10.27
C ILE A 39 -6.22 -2.84 -10.57
N SER A 40 -6.17 -3.55 -11.69
CA SER A 40 -4.99 -4.35 -12.07
C SER A 40 -3.76 -3.48 -12.34
N LYS A 41 -3.93 -2.32 -12.99
CA LYS A 41 -2.83 -1.36 -13.18
C LYS A 41 -2.36 -0.76 -11.86
N ASP A 42 -3.29 -0.37 -11.00
CA ASP A 42 -2.95 0.20 -9.69
C ASP A 42 -2.19 -0.81 -8.83
N LYS A 43 -2.61 -2.09 -8.85
CA LYS A 43 -1.88 -3.19 -8.22
C LYS A 43 -0.45 -3.27 -8.72
N GLU A 44 -0.26 -3.24 -10.03
CA GLU A 44 1.06 -3.34 -10.66
C GLU A 44 1.96 -2.16 -10.27
N GLU A 45 1.44 -0.93 -10.31
CA GLU A 45 2.19 0.28 -9.95
C GLU A 45 2.65 0.25 -8.49
N ILE A 46 1.72 -0.04 -7.56
CA ILE A 46 2.03 -0.07 -6.13
C ILE A 46 2.98 -1.21 -5.80
N THR A 47 2.80 -2.37 -6.44
CA THR A 47 3.71 -3.52 -6.32
C THR A 47 5.13 -3.14 -6.73
N LYS A 48 5.29 -2.50 -7.89
CA LYS A 48 6.59 -2.03 -8.37
C LYS A 48 7.24 -1.03 -7.41
N ASN A 49 6.46 -0.09 -6.88
CA ASN A 49 6.96 0.89 -5.91
C ASN A 49 7.46 0.21 -4.62
N LEU A 50 6.65 -0.68 -4.03
CA LEU A 50 7.03 -1.43 -2.83
C LEU A 50 8.24 -2.34 -3.07
N GLN A 51 8.32 -3.02 -4.23
CA GLN A 51 9.49 -3.81 -4.60
C GLN A 51 10.75 -2.95 -4.70
N SER A 52 10.66 -1.76 -5.30
CA SER A 52 11.80 -0.83 -5.37
C SER A 52 12.25 -0.39 -3.98
N ILE A 53 11.32 -0.15 -3.04
CA ILE A 53 11.64 0.21 -1.66
C ILE A 53 12.32 -0.96 -0.94
N ARG A 54 11.78 -2.18 -1.07
CA ARG A 54 12.38 -3.40 -0.51
C ARG A 54 13.81 -3.59 -1.01
N ASP A 55 14.05 -3.37 -2.30
CA ASP A 55 15.37 -3.56 -2.90
C ASP A 55 16.36 -2.48 -2.42
N ASP A 56 15.93 -1.23 -2.22
CA ASP A 56 16.78 -0.19 -1.57
C ASP A 56 17.11 -0.56 -0.11
N ILE A 57 16.13 -1.06 0.64
CA ILE A 57 16.34 -1.55 2.01
C ILE A 57 17.39 -2.68 2.02
N ASN A 58 17.25 -3.68 1.16
CA ASN A 58 18.19 -4.78 1.06
C ASN A 58 19.62 -4.27 0.75
N GLY A 59 19.75 -3.37 -0.23
CA GLY A 59 21.06 -2.79 -0.56
C GLY A 59 21.69 -2.02 0.62
N ARG A 60 20.89 -1.38 1.47
CA ARG A 60 21.38 -0.71 2.69
C ARG A 60 21.75 -1.70 3.79
N LEU A 61 20.96 -2.74 4.00
CA LEU A 61 21.26 -3.82 4.95
C LEU A 61 22.56 -4.54 4.59
N ASP A 62 22.82 -4.76 3.30
CA ASP A 62 24.08 -5.33 2.80
C ASP A 62 25.27 -4.42 3.12
N LYS A 63 25.13 -3.10 2.86
CA LYS A 63 26.16 -2.10 3.20
C LYS A 63 26.44 -2.07 4.70
N ILE A 64 25.40 -2.09 5.54
CA ILE A 64 25.56 -2.12 6.99
C ILE A 64 26.33 -3.38 7.40
N THR A 65 25.88 -4.55 6.95
CA THR A 65 26.48 -5.84 7.31
C THR A 65 27.97 -5.88 6.95
N ALA A 66 28.35 -5.41 5.76
CA ALA A 66 29.74 -5.35 5.33
C ALA A 66 30.62 -4.40 6.15
N LYS A 67 30.03 -3.41 6.82
CA LYS A 67 30.76 -2.38 7.57
C LYS A 67 30.77 -2.62 9.08
N LEU A 68 29.79 -3.35 9.58
CA LEU A 68 29.59 -3.60 11.02
C LEU A 68 30.80 -4.25 11.69
N GLU A 69 31.48 -5.16 11.00
CA GLU A 69 32.65 -5.89 11.53
C GLU A 69 33.86 -4.98 11.80
N ASN A 70 34.00 -3.90 11.04
CA ASN A 70 35.16 -2.99 11.08
C ASN A 70 34.82 -1.61 11.66
N ALA A 71 33.59 -1.41 12.13
CA ALA A 71 33.13 -0.15 12.67
C ALA A 71 33.69 0.10 14.09
N LYS A 72 33.99 1.37 14.41
CA LYS A 72 34.27 1.80 15.80
C LYS A 72 33.02 1.58 16.66
N ALA A 73 33.19 1.51 17.99
CA ALA A 73 32.09 1.20 18.92
C ALA A 73 30.85 2.12 18.72
N ASP A 74 31.05 3.44 18.62
CA ASP A 74 29.94 4.39 18.45
C ASP A 74 29.23 4.23 17.10
N SER A 75 29.99 4.08 16.01
CA SER A 75 29.43 3.80 14.68
C SER A 75 28.75 2.44 14.64
N LYS A 76 29.25 1.44 15.38
CA LYS A 76 28.68 0.10 15.44
C LYS A 76 27.29 0.12 16.06
N ALA A 77 27.10 0.82 17.18
CA ALA A 77 25.78 0.97 17.80
C ALA A 77 24.77 1.62 16.83
N GLN A 78 25.16 2.69 16.14
CA GLN A 78 24.30 3.35 15.15
C GLN A 78 23.96 2.44 13.96
N LEU A 79 24.92 1.65 13.48
CA LEU A 79 24.72 0.70 12.39
C LEU A 79 23.83 -0.48 12.81
N GLU A 80 23.95 -0.98 14.04
CA GLU A 80 23.07 -2.00 14.59
C GLU A 80 21.63 -1.49 14.71
N GLU A 81 21.43 -0.27 15.23
CA GLU A 81 20.11 0.38 15.30
C GLU A 81 19.49 0.58 13.91
N ALA A 82 20.31 1.02 12.93
CA ALA A 82 19.88 1.16 11.55
C ALA A 82 19.50 -0.19 10.92
N LYS A 83 20.27 -1.24 11.19
CA LYS A 83 20.00 -2.60 10.69
C LYS A 83 18.66 -3.11 11.19
N GLU A 84 18.38 -2.93 12.48
CA GLU A 84 17.11 -3.35 13.08
C GLU A 84 15.92 -2.59 12.47
N ASN A 85 16.00 -1.26 12.42
CA ASN A 85 14.93 -0.44 11.85
C ASN A 85 14.65 -0.77 10.38
N LEU A 86 15.71 -0.88 9.56
CA LEU A 86 15.56 -1.22 8.15
C LEU A 86 14.99 -2.63 7.95
N THR A 87 15.37 -3.59 8.80
CA THR A 87 14.76 -4.93 8.78
C THR A 87 13.26 -4.87 9.04
N GLN A 88 12.83 -4.11 10.06
CA GLN A 88 11.41 -3.92 10.36
C GLN A 88 10.65 -3.25 9.21
N GLN A 89 11.25 -2.25 8.54
CA GLN A 89 10.61 -1.62 7.37
C GLN A 89 10.51 -2.60 6.19
N ARG A 90 11.52 -3.44 5.95
CA ARG A 90 11.46 -4.48 4.91
C ARG A 90 10.29 -5.43 5.17
N ASP A 91 10.15 -5.90 6.41
CA ASP A 91 9.11 -6.85 6.77
C ASP A 91 7.70 -6.23 6.62
N ARG A 92 7.53 -4.93 6.91
CA ARG A 92 6.29 -4.19 6.62
C ARG A 92 5.98 -4.13 5.12
N VAL A 93 6.99 -3.83 4.31
CA VAL A 93 6.86 -3.78 2.85
C VAL A 93 6.50 -5.16 2.28
N GLU A 94 7.15 -6.23 2.76
CA GLU A 94 6.86 -7.61 2.35
C GLU A 94 5.42 -8.00 2.72
N LYS A 95 4.97 -7.66 3.92
CA LYS A 95 3.57 -7.87 4.31
C LYS A 95 2.59 -7.12 3.41
N SER A 96 2.89 -5.87 3.05
CA SER A 96 2.03 -5.10 2.14
C SER A 96 1.99 -5.70 0.73
N LEU A 97 3.10 -6.26 0.24
CA LEU A 97 3.14 -6.96 -1.05
C LEU A 97 2.25 -8.23 -1.02
N ASP A 98 2.30 -8.99 0.07
CA ASP A 98 1.44 -10.16 0.28
C ASP A 98 -0.06 -9.80 0.37
N GLU A 99 -0.40 -8.67 1.01
CA GLU A 99 -1.77 -8.16 1.05
C GLU A 99 -2.28 -7.75 -0.35
N ILE A 100 -1.45 -7.14 -1.19
CA ILE A 100 -1.81 -6.76 -2.58
C ILE A 100 -2.09 -8.00 -3.44
N ASP A 101 -1.25 -9.02 -3.33
CA ASP A 101 -1.39 -10.28 -4.09
C ASP A 101 -2.72 -10.98 -3.77
N LYS A 102 -3.10 -10.99 -2.49
CA LYS A 102 -4.32 -11.64 -2.00
C LYS A 102 -5.59 -10.79 -2.12
N ALA A 103 -5.47 -9.52 -2.48
CA ALA A 103 -6.59 -8.58 -2.53
C ALA A 103 -7.65 -8.98 -3.56
N SER A 104 -8.92 -9.09 -3.15
CA SER A 104 -10.04 -9.08 -4.10
C SER A 104 -10.30 -7.67 -4.63
N GLU A 105 -11.03 -7.56 -5.75
CA GLU A 105 -11.50 -6.27 -6.30
C GLU A 105 -12.29 -5.46 -5.27
N THR A 106 -13.11 -6.13 -4.45
CA THR A 106 -13.96 -5.51 -3.44
C THR A 106 -13.22 -5.01 -2.20
N ALA A 107 -12.05 -5.59 -1.89
CA ALA A 107 -11.20 -5.15 -0.78
C ALA A 107 -10.07 -4.22 -1.23
N TRP A 108 -10.05 -3.87 -2.53
CA TRP A 108 -8.91 -3.20 -3.14
C TRP A 108 -8.66 -1.81 -2.58
N ASP A 109 -9.70 -0.99 -2.39
CA ASP A 109 -9.57 0.40 -1.92
C ASP A 109 -8.83 0.49 -0.58
N ASP A 110 -9.25 -0.33 0.40
CA ASP A 110 -8.62 -0.40 1.72
C ASP A 110 -7.15 -0.88 1.64
N ILE A 111 -6.88 -1.88 0.80
CA ILE A 111 -5.53 -2.43 0.63
C ILE A 111 -4.63 -1.43 -0.10
N GLN A 112 -5.17 -0.73 -1.10
CA GLN A 112 -4.49 0.30 -1.85
C GLN A 112 -4.02 1.42 -0.91
N GLN A 113 -4.92 1.92 -0.06
CA GLN A 113 -4.59 2.99 0.88
C GLN A 113 -3.51 2.55 1.88
N ARG A 114 -3.63 1.36 2.46
CA ARG A 114 -2.62 0.84 3.40
C ARG A 114 -1.26 0.62 2.74
N ALA A 115 -1.26 0.13 1.50
CA ALA A 115 -0.03 -0.10 0.74
C ALA A 115 0.67 1.21 0.40
N ARG A 116 -0.08 2.24 -0.02
CA ARG A 116 0.48 3.59 -0.25
C ARG A 116 1.07 4.19 1.02
N ASN A 117 0.37 4.12 2.14
CA ASN A 117 0.89 4.58 3.43
C ASN A 117 2.16 3.82 3.83
N THR A 118 2.20 2.50 3.63
CA THR A 118 3.39 1.70 3.92
C THR A 118 4.57 2.10 3.05
N ALA A 119 4.34 2.38 1.76
CA ALA A 119 5.38 2.85 0.85
C ALA A 119 5.92 4.22 1.29
N ASP A 120 5.05 5.16 1.65
CA ASP A 120 5.45 6.50 2.08
C ASP A 120 6.23 6.45 3.42
N ASP A 121 5.72 5.75 4.42
CA ASP A 121 6.38 5.55 5.72
C ASP A 121 7.77 4.91 5.54
N ALA A 122 7.83 3.81 4.79
CA ALA A 122 9.06 3.08 4.57
C ALA A 122 10.08 3.95 3.84
N LYS A 123 9.66 4.73 2.83
CA LYS A 123 10.54 5.65 2.11
C LYS A 123 11.12 6.73 3.03
N ILE A 124 10.31 7.32 3.91
CA ILE A 124 10.76 8.33 4.88
C ILE A 124 11.80 7.73 5.82
N GLU A 125 11.51 6.57 6.40
CA GLU A 125 12.43 5.91 7.34
C GLU A 125 13.72 5.45 6.65
N VAL A 126 13.63 4.92 5.44
CA VAL A 126 14.79 4.50 4.64
C VAL A 126 15.70 5.69 4.32
N GLN A 127 15.14 6.84 3.96
CA GLN A 127 15.91 8.06 3.74
C GLN A 127 16.59 8.52 5.03
N ARG A 128 15.83 8.60 6.13
CA ARG A 128 16.34 9.01 7.44
C ARG A 128 17.48 8.14 7.93
N TRP A 129 17.34 6.82 7.83
CA TRP A 129 18.37 5.87 8.22
C TRP A 129 19.53 5.85 7.24
N GLY A 130 19.27 6.10 5.96
CA GLY A 130 20.29 6.29 4.93
C GLY A 130 21.29 7.37 5.27
N ASP A 131 20.82 8.55 5.62
CA ASP A 131 21.67 9.68 5.97
C ASP A 131 22.52 9.40 7.22
N LYS A 132 21.93 8.71 8.21
CA LYS A 132 22.65 8.29 9.43
C LYS A 132 23.74 7.26 9.12
N ILE A 133 23.44 6.27 8.28
CA ILE A 133 24.42 5.26 7.85
C ILE A 133 25.57 5.95 7.12
N ASP A 134 25.28 6.82 6.17
CA ASP A 134 26.32 7.53 5.41
C ASP A 134 27.18 8.43 6.31
N ALA A 135 26.59 9.05 7.33
CA ALA A 135 27.33 9.80 8.35
C ALA A 135 28.24 8.89 9.19
N ALA A 136 27.71 7.77 9.71
CA ALA A 136 28.47 6.80 10.50
C ALA A 136 29.62 6.17 9.70
N LEU A 137 29.48 6.04 8.38
CA LEU A 137 30.50 5.49 7.49
C LEU A 137 31.55 6.52 7.04
N LYS A 138 31.22 7.82 7.07
CA LYS A 138 32.17 8.91 6.74
C LYS A 138 33.16 9.20 7.86
N ASP A 139 32.87 8.79 9.09
CA ASP A 139 33.78 8.89 10.23
C ASP A 139 34.94 7.89 10.08
N LYS A 140 35.78 8.10 9.06
CA LYS A 140 37.03 7.36 8.83
C LYS A 140 38.02 7.69 9.97
N PRO A 141 38.90 6.74 10.36
CA PRO A 141 40.05 7.05 11.19
C PRO A 141 40.97 8.08 10.54
#